data_AF-A0A913XSG2-F1
#
_entry.id   AF-A0A913XSG2-F1
#
_cell.length_a   1.000
_cell.length_b   1.000
_cell.length_c   1.000
_cell.angle_alpha   90.00
_cell.angle_beta   90.00
_cell.angle_gamma   90.00
#
_symmetry.space_group_name_H-M   'P 1'
#
loop_
_entity.id
_entity.type
_entity.pdbx_description
1 polymer ?
#
loop_
_entity_poly.entity_id
_entity_poly.type
_entity_poly.pdbx_seq_one_letter_code
_entity_poly.pdbx_strand_id
1 'polypeptide(L)'
;MHATNLLVLVFIPASVLGDESRLPLPLKCLREYKKVVSLIGGEDEHCLRLQLIANCFSERPDDSDAVLDDMRYLFTQELLFVKKLAICPDVDFAELKKITDKTDVAQKHKYLDSVDEDHWEECAATVHKTCIKKYLSLLRDGKLCNDVDAWIDCYDEEAKRASCSAVILDHFQKMLKVVGKSVVKSIRRFMGAECSKTEL
;
A
#
# COMPACT_ATOMS: atom_id res chain seq x y z
N MET A 1 -38.44 -16.36 -45.38
CA MET A 1 -37.05 -15.89 -45.62
C MET A 1 -37.14 -14.39 -45.85
N HIS A 2 -36.47 -13.47 -45.16
CA HIS A 2 -35.53 -13.49 -44.05
C HIS A 2 -35.77 -12.20 -43.24
N ALA A 3 -35.76 -12.28 -41.92
CA ALA A 3 -35.69 -11.09 -41.06
C ALA A 3 -34.21 -10.71 -40.93
N THR A 4 -33.83 -9.56 -41.46
CA THR A 4 -32.46 -9.03 -41.37
C THR A 4 -32.30 -8.39 -40.00
N ASN A 5 -31.66 -9.11 -39.06
CA ASN A 5 -31.25 -8.54 -37.78
C ASN A 5 -30.14 -7.51 -38.03
N LEU A 6 -30.45 -6.23 -37.80
CA LEU A 6 -29.48 -5.15 -37.82
C LEU A 6 -28.71 -5.19 -36.48
N LEU A 7 -27.53 -5.79 -36.47
CA LEU A 7 -26.63 -5.78 -35.32
C LEU A 7 -26.02 -4.37 -35.20
N VAL A 8 -26.58 -3.53 -34.33
CA VAL A 8 -25.97 -2.24 -34.00
C VAL A 8 -24.77 -2.51 -33.09
N LEU A 9 -23.58 -2.58 -33.70
CA LEU A 9 -22.31 -2.55 -32.98
C LEU A 9 -22.16 -1.16 -32.36
N VAL A 10 -22.47 -1.04 -31.08
CA VAL A 10 -22.14 0.13 -30.27
C VAL A 10 -20.62 0.14 -30.11
N PHE A 11 -19.93 0.84 -31.02
CA PHE A 11 -18.54 1.23 -30.82
C PHE A 11 -18.52 2.25 -29.67
N ILE A 12 -18.23 1.77 -28.46
CA ILE A 12 -17.86 2.65 -27.36
C ILE A 12 -16.49 3.22 -27.74
N PRO A 13 -16.36 4.55 -27.96
CA PRO A 13 -15.06 5.14 -28.26
C PRO A 13 -14.10 4.84 -27.10
N ALA A 14 -12.91 4.34 -27.41
CA ALA A 14 -11.85 4.07 -26.42
C ALA A 14 -11.39 5.33 -25.66
N SER A 15 -11.90 6.51 -26.00
CA SER A 15 -11.58 7.80 -25.39
C SER A 15 -12.21 8.05 -24.01
N VAL A 16 -12.95 7.10 -23.43
CA VAL A 16 -13.52 7.24 -22.06
C VAL A 16 -12.60 6.67 -20.96
N LEU A 17 -11.55 5.93 -21.33
CA LEU A 17 -10.48 5.56 -20.41
C LEU A 17 -9.38 6.62 -20.52
N GLY A 18 -9.34 7.56 -19.57
CA GLY A 18 -8.25 8.54 -19.50
C GLY A 18 -6.89 7.82 -19.54
N ASP A 19 -5.94 8.39 -20.28
CA ASP A 19 -4.61 7.82 -20.50
C ASP A 19 -3.84 7.72 -19.16
N GLU A 20 -3.97 6.59 -18.46
CA GLU A 20 -3.35 6.33 -17.15
C GLU A 20 -1.82 6.44 -17.21
N SER A 21 -1.21 6.37 -18.41
CA SER A 21 0.22 6.59 -18.62
C SER A 21 0.66 8.02 -18.26
N ARG A 22 -0.25 9.00 -18.26
CA ARG A 22 0.05 10.41 -17.95
C ARG A 22 -0.10 10.76 -16.46
N LEU A 23 -0.65 9.86 -15.65
CA LEU A 23 -0.79 10.11 -14.22
C LEU A 23 0.59 10.02 -13.53
N PRO A 24 0.83 10.84 -12.49
CA PRO A 24 1.92 10.60 -11.56
C PRO A 24 1.82 9.16 -11.02
N LEU A 25 2.93 8.41 -11.05
CA LEU A 25 2.94 7.00 -10.68
C LEU A 25 2.31 6.74 -9.29
N PRO A 26 2.57 7.54 -8.24
CA PRO A 26 1.89 7.41 -6.96
C PRO A 26 0.36 7.39 -7.07
N LEU A 27 -0.21 8.31 -7.85
CA LEU A 27 -1.66 8.42 -8.02
C LEU A 27 -2.22 7.23 -8.82
N LYS A 28 -1.50 6.77 -9.84
CA LYS A 28 -1.87 5.56 -10.59
C LYS A 28 -1.97 4.35 -9.66
N CYS A 29 -0.89 4.06 -8.92
CA CYS A 29 -0.83 2.88 -8.06
C CYS A 29 -1.85 2.90 -6.93
N LEU A 30 -2.08 4.05 -6.29
CA LEU A 30 -3.10 4.18 -5.24
C LEU A 30 -4.52 3.97 -5.79
N ARG A 31 -4.82 4.44 -7.00
CA ARG A 31 -6.12 4.21 -7.64
C ARG A 31 -6.34 2.75 -7.98
N GLU A 32 -5.33 2.08 -8.54
CA GLU A 32 -5.40 0.65 -8.83
C GLU A 32 -5.61 -0.17 -7.55
N TYR A 33 -4.85 0.13 -6.50
CA TYR A 33 -5.02 -0.52 -5.21
C TYR A 33 -6.43 -0.35 -4.63
N LYS A 34 -6.99 0.86 -4.71
CA LYS A 34 -8.37 1.12 -4.27
C LYS A 34 -9.40 0.34 -5.09
N LYS A 35 -9.26 0.29 -6.41
CA LYS A 35 -10.11 -0.54 -7.29
C LYS A 35 -10.07 -2.00 -6.81
N VAL A 36 -8.88 -2.52 -6.54
CA VAL A 36 -8.68 -3.89 -6.05
C VAL A 36 -9.34 -4.10 -4.69
N VAL A 37 -9.13 -3.21 -3.71
CA VAL A 37 -9.77 -3.30 -2.38
C VAL A 37 -11.30 -3.28 -2.48
N SER A 38 -11.86 -2.54 -3.44
CA SER A 38 -13.32 -2.49 -3.64
C SER A 38 -13.91 -3.74 -4.29
N LEU A 39 -13.10 -4.53 -5.02
CA LEU A 39 -13.53 -5.72 -5.76
C LEU A 39 -13.22 -7.03 -5.01
N ILE A 40 -12.06 -7.09 -4.34
CA ILE A 40 -11.50 -8.27 -3.66
C ILE A 40 -10.86 -7.85 -2.33
N GLY A 41 -11.72 -7.41 -1.40
CA GLY A 41 -11.34 -6.71 -0.17
C GLY A 41 -11.25 -7.55 1.10
N GLY A 42 -11.21 -8.89 1.01
CA GLY A 42 -11.09 -9.80 2.14
C GLY A 42 -9.66 -9.85 2.71
N GLU A 43 -9.48 -10.52 3.84
CA GLU A 43 -8.15 -10.76 4.40
C GLU A 43 -7.31 -11.70 3.53
N ASP A 44 -7.98 -12.66 2.89
CA ASP A 44 -7.36 -13.73 2.10
C ASP A 44 -6.62 -13.21 0.86
N GLU A 45 -6.96 -12.01 0.37
CA GLU A 45 -6.29 -11.38 -0.78
C GLU A 45 -5.21 -10.36 -0.38
N HIS A 46 -4.79 -10.30 0.88
CA HIS A 46 -3.77 -9.35 1.34
C HIS A 46 -2.45 -9.49 0.57
N CYS A 47 -1.95 -10.71 0.38
CA CYS A 47 -0.71 -10.95 -0.36
C CYS A 47 -0.83 -10.56 -1.84
N LEU A 48 -1.99 -10.81 -2.46
CA LEU A 48 -2.27 -10.38 -3.84
C LEU A 48 -2.26 -8.85 -3.94
N ARG A 49 -2.89 -8.16 -2.99
CA ARG A 49 -2.91 -6.69 -2.94
C ARG A 49 -1.50 -6.11 -2.79
N LEU A 50 -0.67 -6.71 -1.95
CA LEU A 50 0.73 -6.31 -1.78
C LEU A 50 1.55 -6.57 -3.05
N GLN A 51 1.34 -7.71 -3.73
CA GLN A 51 2.01 -8.00 -5.00
C GLN A 51 1.64 -6.98 -6.10
N LEU A 52 0.36 -6.59 -6.19
CA LEU A 52 -0.10 -5.60 -7.16
C LEU A 52 0.53 -4.22 -6.92
N ILE A 53 0.61 -3.80 -5.66
CA ILE A 53 1.31 -2.58 -5.26
C ILE A 53 2.80 -2.66 -5.60
N ALA A 54 3.45 -3.78 -5.30
CA ALA A 54 4.87 -3.99 -5.59
C ALA A 54 5.14 -3.86 -7.09
N ASN A 55 4.31 -4.50 -7.91
CA ASN A 55 4.41 -4.44 -9.37
C ASN A 55 4.21 -3.01 -9.88
N CYS A 56 3.18 -2.30 -9.40
CA CYS A 56 2.90 -0.95 -9.87
C CYS A 56 4.02 0.04 -9.51
N PHE A 57 4.54 0.01 -8.28
CA PHE A 57 5.64 0.90 -7.89
C PHE A 57 6.99 0.51 -8.50
N SER A 58 7.10 -0.68 -9.10
CA SER A 58 8.25 -1.09 -9.91
C SER A 58 8.19 -0.55 -11.33
N GLU A 59 7.05 -0.02 -11.78
CA GLU A 59 6.98 0.68 -13.05
C GLU A 59 7.82 1.96 -13.01
N ARG A 60 8.27 2.40 -14.20
CA ARG A 60 9.05 3.63 -14.40
C ARG A 60 10.21 3.74 -13.39
N PRO A 61 11.18 2.79 -13.45
CA PRO A 61 12.23 2.66 -12.45
C PRO A 61 13.14 3.90 -12.35
N ASP A 62 13.17 4.73 -13.40
CA ASP A 62 13.98 5.94 -13.47
C ASP A 62 13.25 7.19 -12.97
N ASP A 63 11.92 7.12 -12.76
CA ASP A 63 11.17 8.21 -12.14
C ASP A 63 11.59 8.31 -10.67
N SER A 64 11.88 9.52 -10.18
CA SER A 64 12.17 9.77 -8.77
C SER A 64 11.65 11.14 -8.38
N ASP A 65 10.97 11.16 -7.25
CA ASP A 65 10.60 12.36 -6.51
C ASP A 65 10.41 11.97 -5.04
N ALA A 66 10.48 12.94 -4.13
CA ALA A 66 10.43 12.68 -2.70
C ALA A 66 9.21 11.83 -2.27
N VAL A 67 8.05 12.02 -2.90
CA VAL A 67 6.87 11.22 -2.57
C VAL A 67 6.99 9.81 -3.12
N LEU A 68 7.34 9.68 -4.40
CA LEU A 68 7.46 8.38 -5.04
C LEU A 68 8.48 7.51 -4.30
N ASP A 69 9.60 8.11 -3.90
CA ASP A 69 10.65 7.43 -3.16
C ASP A 69 10.20 7.03 -1.76
N ASP A 70 9.50 7.91 -1.02
CA ASP A 70 8.90 7.57 0.28
C ASP A 70 7.88 6.43 0.18
N MET A 71 7.06 6.41 -0.88
CA MET A 71 6.08 5.33 -1.12
C MET A 71 6.76 4.01 -1.46
N ARG A 72 7.72 4.02 -2.40
CA ARG A 72 8.52 2.84 -2.74
C ARG A 72 9.21 2.27 -1.51
N TYR A 73 9.76 3.15 -0.67
CA TYR A 73 10.38 2.76 0.59
C TYR A 73 9.40 2.16 1.58
N LEU A 74 8.26 2.81 1.85
CA LEU A 74 7.23 2.27 2.74
C LEU A 74 6.76 0.88 2.29
N PHE A 75 6.43 0.70 1.01
CA PHE A 75 5.92 -0.58 0.52
C PHE A 75 7.00 -1.65 0.48
N THR A 76 8.26 -1.31 0.19
CA THR A 76 9.37 -2.26 0.33
C THR A 76 9.50 -2.75 1.77
N GLN A 77 9.37 -1.86 2.75
CA GLN A 77 9.43 -2.21 4.17
C GLN A 77 8.25 -3.08 4.62
N GLU A 78 7.04 -2.76 4.15
CA GLU A 78 5.85 -3.60 4.36
C GLU A 78 6.05 -5.00 3.81
N LEU A 79 6.54 -5.13 2.56
CA LEU A 79 6.79 -6.41 1.90
C LEU A 79 7.85 -7.24 2.62
N LEU A 80 8.92 -6.61 3.12
CA LEU A 80 9.91 -7.25 3.97
C LEU A 80 9.29 -7.74 5.29
N PHE A 81 8.47 -6.91 5.94
CA PHE A 81 7.84 -7.21 7.21
C PHE A 81 6.89 -8.42 7.11
N VAL A 82 5.98 -8.43 6.13
CA VAL A 82 5.03 -9.55 5.97
C VAL A 82 5.71 -10.85 5.53
N LYS A 83 6.86 -10.76 4.84
CA LYS A 83 7.66 -11.93 4.47
C LYS A 83 8.37 -12.52 5.68
N LYS A 84 8.99 -11.68 6.53
CA LYS A 84 9.59 -12.11 7.80
C LYS A 84 8.55 -12.70 8.76
N LEU A 85 7.33 -12.16 8.77
CA LEU A 85 6.20 -12.69 9.56
C LEU A 85 5.53 -13.94 8.96
N ALA A 86 6.05 -14.48 7.84
CA ALA A 86 5.49 -15.63 7.13
C ALA A 86 3.99 -15.45 6.76
N ILE A 87 3.53 -14.20 6.62
CA ILE A 87 2.16 -13.87 6.22
C ILE A 87 2.03 -13.99 4.70
N CYS A 88 3.02 -13.47 3.96
CA CYS A 88 3.10 -13.54 2.51
C CYS A 88 4.49 -14.06 2.09
N PRO A 89 4.81 -15.35 2.31
CA PRO A 89 6.15 -15.89 2.09
C PRO A 89 6.59 -15.78 0.61
N ASP A 90 5.64 -15.92 -0.32
CA ASP A 90 5.90 -15.98 -1.75
C ASP A 90 5.82 -14.61 -2.46
N VAL A 91 5.67 -13.52 -1.71
CA VAL A 91 5.63 -12.19 -2.33
C VAL A 91 6.98 -11.85 -2.95
N ASP A 92 6.93 -11.37 -4.20
CA ASP A 92 8.10 -10.93 -4.96
C ASP A 92 8.11 -9.41 -5.07
N PHE A 93 9.20 -8.82 -4.61
CA PHE A 93 9.43 -7.38 -4.60
C PHE A 93 10.89 -7.04 -4.91
N ALA A 94 11.62 -7.97 -5.55
CA ALA A 94 13.05 -7.79 -5.81
C ALA A 94 13.32 -6.55 -6.68
N GLU A 95 12.52 -6.31 -7.71
CA GLU A 95 12.69 -5.13 -8.57
C GLU A 95 12.33 -3.84 -7.82
N LEU A 96 11.22 -3.82 -7.08
CA LEU A 96 10.86 -2.67 -6.24
C LEU A 96 12.00 -2.35 -5.25
N LYS A 97 12.54 -3.35 -4.58
CA LYS A 97 13.65 -3.17 -3.64
C LYS A 97 14.87 -2.58 -4.34
N LYS A 98 15.27 -3.12 -5.49
CA LYS A 98 16.40 -2.62 -6.28
C LYS A 98 16.25 -1.17 -6.72
N ILE A 99 15.03 -0.74 -7.07
CA ILE A 99 14.74 0.67 -7.38
C ILE A 99 14.88 1.51 -6.12
N THR A 100 14.23 1.07 -5.05
CA THR A 100 14.20 1.77 -3.75
C THR A 100 15.59 1.92 -3.13
N ASP A 101 16.47 0.91 -3.26
CA ASP A 101 17.82 0.88 -2.71
C ASP A 101 18.69 2.06 -3.21
N LYS A 102 18.32 2.66 -4.35
CA LYS A 102 19.03 3.81 -4.94
C LYS A 102 18.58 5.16 -4.38
N THR A 103 17.49 5.22 -3.62
CA THR A 103 16.87 6.47 -3.15
C THR A 103 17.54 7.02 -1.89
N ASP A 104 17.51 8.34 -1.71
CA ASP A 104 18.05 9.01 -0.52
C ASP A 104 17.37 8.54 0.77
N VAL A 105 16.05 8.30 0.72
CA VAL A 105 15.27 7.82 1.89
C VAL A 105 15.75 6.45 2.34
N ALA A 106 16.02 5.52 1.41
CA ALA A 106 16.54 4.20 1.72
C ALA A 106 17.95 4.26 2.31
N GLN A 107 18.82 5.07 1.71
CA GLN A 107 20.20 5.25 2.17
C GLN A 107 20.26 5.89 3.56
N LYS A 108 19.34 6.82 3.87
CA LYS A 108 19.28 7.53 5.14
C LYS A 108 18.68 6.71 6.27
N HIS A 109 17.61 5.95 6.00
CA HIS A 109 16.80 5.36 7.05
C HIS A 109 17.03 3.85 7.28
N LYS A 110 17.74 3.17 6.37
CA LYS A 110 18.04 1.71 6.40
C LYS A 110 16.80 0.81 6.49
N TYR A 111 16.88 -0.36 5.88
CA TYR A 111 15.77 -1.31 5.83
C TYR A 111 15.56 -2.08 7.14
N LEU A 112 14.35 -2.60 7.34
CA LEU A 112 14.02 -3.56 8.41
C LEU A 112 14.83 -4.87 8.29
N ASP A 113 15.42 -5.13 7.12
CA ASP A 113 16.34 -6.26 6.91
C ASP A 113 17.76 -6.03 7.48
N SER A 114 18.07 -4.84 8.02
CA SER A 114 19.30 -4.58 8.78
C SER A 114 19.26 -5.07 10.24
N VAL A 115 18.24 -5.88 10.58
CA VAL A 115 18.01 -6.42 11.91
C VAL A 115 18.18 -7.94 11.86
N ASP A 116 19.34 -8.40 12.32
CA ASP A 116 19.76 -9.81 12.38
C ASP A 116 18.96 -10.64 13.42
N GLU A 117 18.15 -10.01 14.27
CA GLU A 117 17.44 -10.63 15.40
C GLU A 117 15.90 -10.71 15.24
N ASP A 118 15.36 -10.40 14.06
CA ASP A 118 13.92 -10.46 13.81
C ASP A 118 13.45 -11.89 13.50
N HIS A 119 13.29 -12.71 14.54
CA HIS A 119 12.59 -13.98 14.41
C HIS A 119 11.09 -13.78 14.22
N TRP A 120 10.45 -14.75 13.56
CA TRP A 120 9.00 -14.81 13.48
C TRP A 120 8.40 -14.87 14.89
N GLU A 121 7.47 -13.96 15.18
CA GLU A 121 6.70 -13.95 16.43
C GLU A 121 5.21 -13.88 16.10
N GLU A 122 4.45 -14.87 16.58
CA GLU A 122 3.00 -14.98 16.34
C GLU A 122 2.22 -13.72 16.79
N CYS A 123 2.67 -13.08 17.88
CA CYS A 123 2.04 -11.86 18.37
C CYS A 123 2.18 -10.70 17.38
N ALA A 124 3.33 -10.56 16.72
CA ALA A 124 3.56 -9.52 15.72
C ALA A 124 2.69 -9.75 14.48
N ALA A 125 2.57 -11.00 14.04
CA ALA A 125 1.66 -11.37 12.95
C ALA A 125 0.19 -11.09 13.29
N THR A 126 -0.21 -11.32 14.54
CA THR A 126 -1.57 -11.03 15.02
C THR A 126 -1.85 -9.53 15.04
N VAL A 127 -0.93 -8.72 15.59
CA VAL A 127 -1.04 -7.25 15.59
C VAL A 127 -1.14 -6.72 14.15
N HIS A 128 -0.25 -7.16 13.27
CA HIS A 128 -0.25 -6.74 11.87
C HIS A 128 -1.58 -7.05 11.18
N LYS A 129 -2.08 -8.30 11.27
CA LYS A 129 -3.37 -8.69 10.68
C LYS A 129 -4.50 -7.81 11.19
N THR A 130 -4.56 -7.53 12.49
CA THR A 130 -5.58 -6.64 13.07
C THR A 130 -5.49 -5.23 12.50
N CYS A 131 -4.28 -4.67 12.38
CA CYS A 131 -4.10 -3.32 11.87
C CYS A 131 -4.35 -3.17 10.37
N ILE A 132 -4.08 -4.21 9.57
CA ILE A 132 -4.50 -4.24 8.16
C ILE A 132 -6.03 -4.27 8.05
N LYS A 133 -6.76 -5.02 8.90
CA LYS A 133 -8.24 -4.97 8.91
C LYS A 133 -8.75 -3.56 9.19
N LYS A 134 -8.17 -2.87 10.19
CA LYS A 134 -8.51 -1.48 10.54
C LYS A 134 -8.24 -0.54 9.35
N TYR A 135 -7.07 -0.65 8.72
CA TYR A 135 -6.72 0.12 7.52
C TYR A 135 -7.72 -0.09 6.38
N LEU A 136 -8.07 -1.34 6.06
CA LEU A 136 -9.02 -1.65 4.98
C LEU A 136 -10.42 -1.10 5.29
N SER A 137 -10.83 -1.12 6.55
CA SER A 137 -12.08 -0.48 6.99
C SER A 137 -12.03 1.04 6.78
N LEU A 138 -10.95 1.69 7.21
CA LEU A 138 -10.77 3.14 7.02
C LEU A 138 -10.73 3.54 5.55
N LEU A 139 -10.11 2.72 4.70
CA LEU A 139 -10.03 2.97 3.25
C LEU A 139 -11.40 2.82 2.58
N ARG A 140 -12.17 1.78 2.92
CA ARG A 140 -13.53 1.56 2.39
C ARG A 140 -14.49 2.68 2.82
N ASP A 141 -14.38 3.12 4.05
CA ASP A 141 -15.21 4.20 4.61
C ASP A 141 -14.80 5.60 4.09
N GLY A 142 -13.71 5.71 3.31
CA GLY A 142 -13.13 7.00 2.90
C GLY A 142 -12.49 7.80 4.05
N LYS A 143 -12.44 7.22 5.27
CA LYS A 143 -11.94 7.86 6.50
C LYS A 143 -10.43 7.88 6.61
N LEU A 144 -9.73 7.09 5.79
CA LEU A 144 -8.26 7.07 5.77
C LEU A 144 -7.67 8.46 5.55
N CYS A 145 -8.41 9.38 4.90
CA CYS A 145 -7.97 10.76 4.69
C CYS A 145 -8.06 11.67 5.93
N ASN A 146 -8.91 11.32 6.91
CA ASN A 146 -9.25 12.15 8.06
C ASN A 146 -8.57 11.69 9.34
N ASP A 147 -8.27 10.39 9.45
CA ASP A 147 -7.65 9.81 10.62
C ASP A 147 -6.56 8.83 10.21
N VAL A 148 -5.47 9.41 9.73
CA VAL A 148 -4.38 8.62 9.18
C VAL A 148 -3.42 8.16 10.28
N ASP A 149 -3.35 8.95 11.35
CA ASP A 149 -2.67 8.54 12.57
C ASP A 149 -3.34 7.28 13.14
N ALA A 150 -4.66 7.06 13.02
CA ALA A 150 -5.30 5.83 13.48
C ALA A 150 -4.78 4.52 12.84
N TRP A 151 -4.24 4.55 11.62
CA TRP A 151 -3.57 3.37 11.05
C TRP A 151 -2.20 3.15 11.69
N ILE A 152 -1.41 4.22 11.85
CA ILE A 152 -0.07 4.16 12.45
C ILE A 152 -0.18 3.78 13.93
N ASP A 153 -1.11 4.41 14.65
CA ASP A 153 -1.35 4.22 16.08
C ASP A 153 -1.96 2.85 16.39
N CYS A 154 -2.65 2.23 15.43
CA CYS A 154 -3.16 0.86 15.60
C CYS A 154 -2.08 -0.10 16.09
N TYR A 155 -0.87 0.00 15.54
CA TYR A 155 0.20 -0.91 15.91
C TYR A 155 0.59 -0.73 17.38
N ASP A 156 0.62 0.50 17.89
CA ASP A 156 0.94 0.79 19.30
C ASP A 156 -0.19 0.31 20.23
N GLU A 157 -1.44 0.57 19.86
CA GLU A 157 -2.63 0.14 20.60
C GLU A 157 -2.71 -1.38 20.70
N GLU A 158 -2.59 -2.08 19.58
CA GLU A 158 -2.76 -3.53 19.51
C GLU A 158 -1.53 -4.28 20.05
N ALA A 159 -0.31 -3.73 19.92
CA ALA A 159 0.86 -4.28 20.61
C ALA A 159 0.68 -4.28 22.13
N LYS A 160 0.22 -3.16 22.70
CA LYS A 160 -0.08 -3.05 24.15
C LYS A 160 -1.19 -4.01 24.56
N ARG A 161 -2.26 -4.07 23.77
CA ARG A 161 -3.41 -4.96 24.03
C ARG A 161 -3.03 -6.44 24.02
N ALA A 162 -2.21 -6.85 23.06
CA ALA A 162 -1.74 -8.22 22.92
C ALA A 162 -0.55 -8.55 23.83
N SER A 163 -0.03 -7.57 24.61
CA SER A 163 1.23 -7.70 25.35
C SER A 163 2.40 -8.18 24.47
N CYS A 164 2.44 -7.72 23.22
CA CYS A 164 3.45 -8.11 22.24
C CYS A 164 4.67 -7.20 22.34
N SER A 165 5.83 -7.77 22.68
CA SER A 165 7.11 -7.06 22.77
C SER A 165 8.08 -7.43 21.65
N ALA A 166 7.54 -7.91 20.53
CA ALA A 166 8.33 -8.39 19.41
C ALA A 166 9.20 -7.28 18.82
N VAL A 167 10.49 -7.54 18.66
CA VAL A 167 11.48 -6.53 18.20
C VAL A 167 11.15 -6.06 16.79
N ILE A 168 10.76 -7.00 15.92
CA ILE A 168 10.34 -6.73 14.54
C ILE A 168 9.16 -5.73 14.48
N LEU A 169 8.26 -5.78 15.47
CA LEU A 169 7.09 -4.90 15.54
C LEU A 169 7.49 -3.47 15.94
N ASP A 170 8.37 -3.32 16.93
CA ASP A 170 8.90 -2.02 17.35
C ASP A 170 9.67 -1.32 16.21
N HIS A 171 10.49 -2.08 15.47
CA HIS A 171 11.19 -1.55 14.30
C HIS A 171 10.22 -1.12 13.19
N PHE A 172 9.21 -1.95 12.90
CA PHE A 172 8.19 -1.61 11.92
C PHE A 172 7.42 -0.34 12.32
N GLN A 173 7.06 -0.20 13.59
CA GLN A 173 6.41 1.01 14.12
C GLN A 173 7.29 2.26 14.02
N LYS A 174 8.58 2.16 14.35
CA LYS A 174 9.54 3.27 14.18
C LYS A 174 9.61 3.70 12.71
N MET A 175 9.66 2.75 11.78
CA MET A 175 9.63 3.03 10.34
C MET A 175 8.35 3.77 9.93
N LEU A 176 7.16 3.28 10.36
CA LEU A 176 5.89 3.95 10.07
C LEU A 176 5.86 5.40 10.59
N LYS A 177 6.46 5.67 11.75
CA LYS A 177 6.55 7.04 12.30
C LYS A 177 7.46 7.96 11.46
N VAL A 178 8.48 7.41 10.80
CA VAL A 178 9.42 8.17 9.96
C VAL A 178 8.80 8.50 8.61
N VAL A 179 8.35 7.49 7.86
CA VAL A 179 7.91 7.67 6.46
C VAL A 179 6.40 7.63 6.29
N GLY A 180 5.67 6.98 7.19
CA GLY A 180 4.22 6.85 7.12
C GLY A 180 3.54 8.21 7.04
N LYS A 181 3.92 9.16 7.90
CA LYS A 181 3.35 10.53 7.86
C LYS A 181 3.58 11.26 6.53
N SER A 182 4.73 11.05 5.88
CA SER A 182 5.04 11.67 4.58
C SER A 182 4.20 11.05 3.45
N VAL A 183 4.13 9.72 3.39
CA VAL A 183 3.29 8.99 2.43
C VAL A 183 1.83 9.36 2.58
N VAL A 184 1.37 9.48 3.82
CA VAL A 184 0.00 9.84 4.18
C VAL A 184 -0.38 11.23 3.70
N LYS A 185 0.49 12.21 3.96
CA LYS A 185 0.31 13.58 3.46
C LYS A 185 0.23 13.58 1.93
N SER A 186 0.96 12.68 1.30
CA SER A 186 0.96 12.51 -0.14
C SER A 186 -0.28 11.81 -0.67
N ILE A 187 -0.77 10.75 -0.02
CA ILE A 187 -2.08 10.13 -0.29
C ILE A 187 -3.16 11.21 -0.26
N ARG A 188 -3.20 12.05 0.79
CA ARG A 188 -4.14 13.17 0.89
C ARG A 188 -4.00 14.17 -0.26
N ARG A 189 -2.78 14.48 -0.69
CA ARG A 189 -2.51 15.38 -1.82
C ARG A 189 -2.98 14.79 -3.16
N PHE A 190 -2.69 13.53 -3.42
CA PHE A 190 -2.99 12.87 -4.70
C PHE A 190 -4.46 12.44 -4.81
N MET A 191 -5.08 12.05 -3.70
CA MET A 191 -6.49 11.68 -3.62
C MET A 191 -7.39 12.88 -3.24
N GLY A 192 -6.87 14.11 -3.29
CA GLY A 192 -7.47 15.34 -2.74
C GLY A 192 -8.99 15.48 -2.85
N ALA A 193 -9.58 15.36 -4.04
CA ALA A 193 -11.03 15.49 -4.24
C ALA A 193 -11.86 14.33 -3.65
N GLU A 194 -11.24 13.18 -3.46
CA GLU A 194 -11.83 11.99 -2.85
C GLU A 194 -11.70 12.04 -1.31
N CYS A 195 -10.68 12.72 -0.80
CA CYS A 195 -10.50 13.03 0.61
C CYS A 195 -11.37 14.19 1.11
N SER A 196 -11.89 15.04 0.21
CA SER A 196 -12.82 16.13 0.54
C SER A 196 -14.29 15.73 0.52
N LYS A 197 -14.64 14.48 0.19
CA LYS A 197 -16.01 13.96 0.30
C LYS A 197 -16.28 13.45 1.72
N THR A 198 -16.23 14.35 2.69
CA THR A 198 -16.81 14.13 4.02
C THR A 198 -17.24 15.46 4.63
N GLU A 199 -18.06 16.23 3.94
CA GLU A 199 -18.97 17.18 4.59
C GLU A 199 -20.28 17.21 3.80
N LEU A 200 -21.28 16.50 4.33
CA LEU A 200 -22.70 16.88 4.44
C LEU A 200 -23.43 15.79 5.24
#